data_AF-A0A5C8FJY8-F1
#
_entry.id   AF-A0A5C8FJY8-F1
#
_cell.length_a   1.000
_cell.length_b   1.000
_cell.length_c   1.000
_cell.angle_alpha   90.00
_cell.angle_beta   90.00
_cell.angle_gamma   90.00
#
_symmetry.space_group_name_H-M   'P 1'
#
loop_
_entity.id
_entity.type
_entity.pdbx_description
1 polymer ?
#
loop_
_entity_poly.entity_id
_entity_poly.type
_entity_poly.pdbx_seq_one_letter_code
_entity_poly.pdbx_strand_id
1 'polypeptide(L)'
;MKKTLKSLLNDIGFNENNANSWVVLGHLYNKDKRHTDAIKCFLKAIEINQNSSINYKWLGMAYYTIEKYKEASENLLKSSLLLDSDFETWRFLGNSYLLLKDYYNAFHSFEKGIDFNKGIEINSNNDYILKESGIDFNDSSAIVVINDSSILNNYGVVLANLNRIEEAKKYFEKALEINPNNEMAKDNLNNLNSYLDIENLHIQK
;
A
#
# COMPACT_ATOMS: atom_id res chain seq x y z
N MET A 1 -11.55 15.98 -27.03
CA MET A 1 -12.03 17.23 -26.40
C MET A 1 -11.89 17.10 -24.89
N LYS A 2 -11.21 18.04 -24.22
CA LYS A 2 -11.23 18.11 -22.74
C LYS A 2 -12.66 18.45 -22.31
N LYS A 3 -13.30 17.60 -21.49
CA LYS A 3 -14.59 17.93 -20.87
C LYS A 3 -14.41 19.18 -20.01
N THR A 4 -15.39 20.09 -20.05
CA THR A 4 -15.39 21.25 -19.13
C THR A 4 -15.67 20.78 -17.71
N LEU A 5 -15.16 21.48 -16.70
CA LEU A 5 -15.44 21.13 -15.29
C LEU A 5 -16.96 21.05 -15.04
N LYS A 6 -17.73 21.98 -15.60
CA LYS A 6 -19.20 21.98 -15.50
C LYS A 6 -19.83 20.69 -16.07
N SER A 7 -19.40 20.25 -17.25
CA SER A 7 -19.90 18.99 -17.84
C SER A 7 -19.50 17.79 -16.99
N LEU A 8 -18.27 17.79 -16.46
CA LEU A 8 -17.78 16.71 -15.60
C LEU A 8 -18.58 16.61 -14.30
N LEU A 9 -18.84 17.75 -13.63
CA LEU A 9 -19.61 17.80 -12.39
C LEU A 9 -21.06 17.33 -12.61
N ASN A 10 -21.66 17.66 -13.74
CA ASN A 10 -22.99 17.16 -14.10
C ASN A 10 -22.98 15.65 -14.35
N ASP A 11 -22.00 15.13 -15.11
CA ASP A 11 -21.91 13.70 -15.44
C ASP A 11 -21.79 12.81 -14.19
N ILE A 12 -21.10 13.30 -13.15
CA ILE A 12 -20.92 12.56 -11.89
C ILE A 12 -22.01 12.85 -10.85
N GLY A 13 -23.02 13.66 -11.18
CA GLY A 13 -24.05 14.07 -10.22
C GLY A 13 -23.48 14.74 -8.97
N PHE A 14 -22.52 15.66 -9.17
CA PHE A 14 -21.76 16.24 -8.07
C PHE A 14 -22.64 17.00 -7.08
N ASN A 15 -22.49 16.68 -5.78
CA ASN A 15 -23.10 17.39 -4.67
C ASN A 15 -21.99 17.89 -3.72
N GLU A 16 -21.90 19.21 -3.55
CA GLU A 16 -20.85 19.85 -2.74
C GLU A 16 -20.91 19.49 -1.25
N ASN A 17 -22.07 19.04 -0.74
CA ASN A 17 -22.26 18.62 0.65
C ASN A 17 -22.13 17.11 0.82
N ASN A 18 -21.77 16.37 -0.23
CA ASN A 18 -21.55 14.94 -0.19
C ASN A 18 -20.06 14.61 -0.30
N ALA A 19 -19.48 14.03 0.75
CA ALA A 19 -18.07 13.63 0.76
C ALA A 19 -17.71 12.70 -0.41
N ASN A 20 -18.61 11.78 -0.80
CA ASN A 20 -18.37 10.84 -1.89
C ASN A 20 -18.23 11.54 -3.25
N SER A 21 -18.99 12.62 -3.50
CA SER A 21 -18.86 13.40 -4.73
C SER A 21 -17.48 14.05 -4.86
N TRP A 22 -16.92 14.53 -3.74
CA TRP A 22 -15.55 15.04 -3.69
C TRP A 22 -14.50 13.95 -3.89
N VAL A 23 -14.69 12.76 -3.30
CA VAL A 23 -13.80 11.61 -3.52
C VAL A 23 -13.77 11.24 -5.00
N VAL A 24 -14.94 11.07 -5.65
CA VAL A 24 -15.03 10.74 -7.09
C VAL A 24 -14.34 11.79 -7.95
N LEU A 25 -14.52 13.08 -7.65
CA LEU A 25 -13.83 14.16 -8.36
C LEU A 25 -12.31 14.10 -8.16
N GLY A 26 -11.84 13.79 -6.93
CA GLY A 26 -10.43 13.61 -6.63
C GLY A 26 -9.80 12.45 -7.42
N HIS A 27 -10.51 11.33 -7.55
CA HIS A 27 -10.09 10.20 -8.39
C HIS A 27 -9.93 10.59 -9.85
N LEU A 28 -10.87 11.35 -10.40
CA LEU A 28 -10.80 11.85 -11.77
C LEU A 28 -9.59 12.76 -11.97
N TYR A 29 -9.30 13.66 -11.02
CA TYR A 29 -8.09 14.47 -11.08
C TYR A 29 -6.80 13.65 -10.99
N ASN A 30 -6.75 12.62 -10.15
CA ASN A 30 -5.61 11.71 -10.10
C ASN A 30 -5.40 10.96 -11.43
N LYS A 31 -6.48 10.49 -12.07
CA LYS A 31 -6.42 9.86 -13.40
C LYS A 31 -5.87 10.81 -14.46
N ASP A 32 -6.20 12.10 -14.35
CA ASP A 32 -5.67 13.18 -15.19
C ASP A 32 -4.26 13.66 -14.77
N LYS A 33 -3.60 12.98 -13.82
CA LYS A 33 -2.29 13.34 -13.24
C LYS A 33 -2.26 14.71 -12.54
N ARG A 34 -3.44 15.24 -12.20
CA ARG A 34 -3.62 16.51 -11.47
C ARG A 34 -3.68 16.25 -9.96
N HIS A 35 -2.60 15.70 -9.41
CA HIS A 35 -2.55 15.22 -8.03
C HIS A 35 -2.82 16.32 -6.99
N THR A 36 -2.39 17.56 -7.25
CA THR A 36 -2.66 18.70 -6.36
C THR A 36 -4.14 19.07 -6.29
N ASP A 37 -4.88 18.92 -7.39
CA ASP A 37 -6.32 19.15 -7.40
C ASP A 37 -7.07 17.99 -6.75
N ALA A 38 -6.59 16.77 -6.94
CA ALA A 38 -7.10 15.59 -6.22
C ALA A 38 -6.99 15.76 -4.70
N ILE A 39 -5.84 16.21 -4.21
CA ILE A 39 -5.61 16.51 -2.78
C ILE A 39 -6.64 17.51 -2.24
N LYS A 40 -6.93 18.60 -2.97
CA LYS A 40 -7.95 19.57 -2.57
C LYS A 40 -9.33 18.93 -2.44
N CYS A 41 -9.68 18.04 -3.37
CA CYS A 41 -10.94 17.30 -3.31
C CYS A 41 -11.00 16.35 -2.11
N PHE A 42 -9.93 15.60 -1.83
CA PHE A 42 -9.91 14.70 -0.67
C PHE A 42 -9.94 15.46 0.66
N LEU A 43 -9.28 16.62 0.76
CA LEU A 43 -9.40 17.51 1.92
C LEU A 43 -10.85 17.97 2.11
N LYS A 44 -11.56 18.36 1.04
CA LYS A 44 -12.99 18.70 1.11
C LYS A 44 -13.86 17.52 1.54
N ALA A 45 -13.57 16.30 1.07
CA ALA A 45 -14.26 15.11 1.53
C ALA A 45 -14.09 14.86 3.04
N ILE A 46 -12.89 15.09 3.58
CA ILE A 46 -12.58 14.98 5.02
C ILE A 46 -13.29 16.07 5.83
N GLU A 47 -13.33 17.31 5.34
CA GLU A 47 -14.08 18.40 5.99
C GLU A 47 -15.56 18.02 6.20
N ILE A 48 -16.16 17.33 5.22
CA ILE A 48 -17.57 16.89 5.28
C ILE A 48 -17.75 15.64 6.14
N ASN A 49 -16.84 14.66 6.02
CA ASN A 49 -16.88 13.42 6.80
C ASN A 49 -15.49 13.07 7.35
N GLN A 50 -15.28 13.44 8.62
CA GLN A 50 -14.02 13.27 9.34
C GLN A 50 -13.75 11.85 9.84
N ASN A 51 -14.75 10.95 9.80
CA ASN A 51 -14.64 9.59 10.33
C ASN A 51 -14.51 8.53 9.22
N SER A 52 -14.18 8.97 8.02
CA SER A 52 -14.08 8.11 6.84
C SER A 52 -12.64 7.67 6.60
N SER A 53 -12.34 6.39 6.87
CA SER A 53 -11.02 5.81 6.60
C SER A 53 -10.59 6.02 5.15
N ILE A 54 -11.53 5.78 4.23
CA ILE A 54 -11.30 5.87 2.78
C ILE A 54 -10.88 7.27 2.34
N ASN A 55 -11.39 8.33 2.99
CA ASN A 55 -11.01 9.71 2.66
C ASN A 55 -9.55 10.01 3.02
N TYR A 56 -9.11 9.59 4.21
CA TYR A 56 -7.71 9.74 4.62
C TYR A 56 -6.77 8.85 3.80
N LYS A 57 -7.19 7.63 3.45
CA LYS A 57 -6.43 6.74 2.58
C LYS A 57 -6.12 7.41 1.25
N TRP A 58 -7.14 7.93 0.56
CA TRP A 58 -6.96 8.59 -0.73
C TRP A 58 -6.10 9.84 -0.66
N LEU A 59 -6.28 10.64 0.41
CA LEU A 59 -5.42 11.80 0.65
C LEU A 59 -3.96 11.38 0.84
N GLY A 60 -3.71 10.35 1.66
CA GLY A 60 -2.38 9.82 1.91
C GLY A 60 -1.70 9.25 0.66
N MET A 61 -2.42 8.48 -0.15
CA MET A 61 -1.93 7.98 -1.45
C MET A 61 -1.64 9.12 -2.43
N ALA A 62 -2.46 10.17 -2.44
CA ALA A 62 -2.22 11.33 -3.28
C ALA A 62 -0.95 12.10 -2.85
N TYR A 63 -0.72 12.26 -1.54
CA TYR A 63 0.54 12.81 -1.02
C TYR A 63 1.75 11.93 -1.35
N TYR A 64 1.62 10.61 -1.24
CA TYR A 64 2.68 9.68 -1.62
C TYR A 64 3.06 9.84 -3.10
N THR A 65 2.08 10.00 -3.97
CA THR A 65 2.28 10.16 -5.43
C THR A 65 3.06 11.43 -5.78
N ILE A 66 2.97 12.48 -4.95
CA ILE A 66 3.74 13.72 -5.11
C ILE A 66 4.95 13.79 -4.19
N GLU A 67 5.42 12.64 -3.70
CA GLU A 67 6.62 12.46 -2.88
C GLU A 67 6.60 13.20 -1.53
N LYS A 68 5.40 13.58 -1.07
CA LYS A 68 5.18 14.17 0.24
C LYS A 68 4.97 13.08 1.29
N TYR A 69 6.02 12.32 1.56
CA TYR A 69 5.92 11.08 2.35
C TYR A 69 5.52 11.31 3.80
N LYS A 70 5.84 12.46 4.39
CA LYS A 70 5.42 12.80 5.75
C LYS A 70 3.91 13.02 5.83
N GLU A 71 3.36 13.86 4.95
CA GLU A 71 1.92 14.06 4.87
C GLU A 71 1.19 12.76 4.47
N ALA A 72 1.83 11.93 3.63
CA ALA A 72 1.31 10.60 3.30
C ALA A 72 1.19 9.72 4.54
N SER A 73 2.27 9.56 5.32
CA SER A 73 2.27 8.70 6.50
C SER A 73 1.30 9.19 7.57
N GLU A 74 1.19 10.50 7.79
CA GLU A 74 0.23 11.07 8.75
C GLU A 74 -1.23 10.75 8.39
N ASN A 75 -1.60 10.84 7.10
CA ASN A 75 -2.97 10.55 6.66
C ASN A 75 -3.24 9.05 6.57
N LEU A 76 -2.27 8.26 6.13
CA LEU A 76 -2.40 6.79 6.10
C LEU A 76 -2.50 6.20 7.51
N LEU A 77 -1.76 6.75 8.48
CA LEU A 77 -1.89 6.37 9.89
C LEU A 77 -3.29 6.71 10.43
N LYS A 78 -3.84 7.88 10.10
CA LYS A 78 -5.23 8.22 10.46
C LYS A 78 -6.23 7.23 9.85
N SER A 79 -6.04 6.87 8.58
CA SER A 79 -6.86 5.84 7.92
C SER A 79 -6.74 4.49 8.61
N SER A 80 -5.52 4.06 8.99
CA SER A 80 -5.30 2.76 9.62
C SER A 80 -5.89 2.62 11.03
N LEU A 81 -6.16 3.75 11.70
CA LEU A 81 -6.79 3.79 13.01
C LEU A 81 -8.33 3.79 12.95
N LEU A 82 -8.92 3.84 11.75
CA LEU A 82 -10.37 3.81 11.52
C LEU A 82 -10.82 2.39 11.10
N LEU A 83 -12.11 2.09 11.31
CA LEU A 83 -12.67 0.73 11.23
C LEU A 83 -12.47 -0.01 9.89
N ASP A 84 -12.31 0.74 8.79
CA ASP A 84 -12.24 0.18 7.42
C ASP A 84 -10.82 0.22 6.80
N SER A 85 -9.77 0.09 7.61
CA SER A 85 -8.40 0.00 7.07
C SER A 85 -8.20 -1.26 6.22
N ASP A 86 -7.44 -1.16 5.14
CA ASP A 86 -7.18 -2.26 4.20
C ASP A 86 -5.68 -2.50 3.98
N PHE A 87 -5.36 -3.58 3.25
CA PHE A 87 -4.00 -3.91 2.84
C PHE A 87 -3.26 -2.72 2.21
N GLU A 88 -3.93 -1.99 1.31
CA GLU A 88 -3.33 -0.85 0.61
C GLU A 88 -2.91 0.26 1.57
N THR A 89 -3.72 0.53 2.59
CA THR A 89 -3.39 1.51 3.64
C THR A 89 -2.07 1.16 4.32
N TRP A 90 -1.92 -0.09 4.77
CA TRP A 90 -0.70 -0.55 5.43
C TRP A 90 0.51 -0.58 4.49
N ARG A 91 0.30 -0.98 3.24
CA ARG A 91 1.35 -1.00 2.21
C ARG A 91 1.89 0.40 1.91
N PHE A 92 1.01 1.37 1.66
CA PHE A 92 1.43 2.75 1.43
C PHE A 92 2.01 3.39 2.69
N LEU A 93 1.51 3.05 3.88
CA LEU A 93 2.04 3.57 5.14
C LEU A 93 3.48 3.07 5.35
N GLY A 94 3.72 1.78 5.18
CA GLY A 94 5.06 1.18 5.27
C GLY A 94 6.02 1.75 4.22
N ASN A 95 5.57 1.91 2.97
CA ASN A 95 6.39 2.54 1.92
C ASN A 95 6.72 4.01 2.25
N SER A 96 5.76 4.76 2.79
CA SER A 96 5.98 6.15 3.20
C SER A 96 7.04 6.23 4.30
N TYR A 97 6.95 5.38 5.34
CA TYR A 97 7.95 5.33 6.39
C TYR A 97 9.33 4.85 5.90
N LEU A 98 9.37 3.87 4.98
CA LEU A 98 10.61 3.40 4.37
C LEU A 98 11.33 4.55 3.63
N LEU A 99 10.58 5.34 2.85
CA LEU A 99 11.14 6.50 2.12
C LEU A 99 11.57 7.64 3.06
N LEU A 100 10.94 7.74 4.24
CA LEU A 100 11.37 8.62 5.32
C LEU A 100 12.55 8.05 6.14
N LYS A 101 13.02 6.83 5.84
CA LYS A 101 14.01 6.06 6.62
C LYS A 101 13.59 5.80 8.07
N ASP A 102 12.30 5.86 8.36
CA ASP A 102 11.72 5.45 9.63
C ASP A 102 11.49 3.93 9.60
N TYR A 103 12.58 3.19 9.72
CA TYR A 103 12.56 1.73 9.57
C TYR A 103 11.72 1.04 10.65
N TYR A 104 11.60 1.64 11.85
CA TYR A 104 10.80 1.07 12.93
C TYR A 104 9.30 1.13 12.59
N ASN A 105 8.79 2.29 12.17
CA ASN A 105 7.38 2.40 11.79
C ASN A 105 7.08 1.70 10.46
N ALA A 106 8.05 1.66 9.53
CA ALA A 106 7.93 0.88 8.29
C ALA A 106 7.78 -0.62 8.60
N PHE A 107 8.58 -1.15 9.52
CA PHE A 107 8.53 -2.54 9.96
C PHE A 107 7.13 -2.93 10.44
N HIS A 108 6.58 -2.20 11.41
CA HIS A 108 5.25 -2.48 11.96
C HIS A 108 4.14 -2.35 10.92
N SER A 109 4.26 -1.37 10.03
CA SER A 109 3.27 -1.16 8.96
C SER A 109 3.26 -2.32 7.96
N PHE A 110 4.44 -2.80 7.57
CA PHE A 110 4.56 -3.96 6.68
C PHE A 110 4.11 -5.27 7.36
N GLU A 111 4.41 -5.48 8.65
CA GLU A 111 3.87 -6.64 9.39
C GLU A 111 2.34 -6.64 9.37
N LYS A 112 1.71 -5.51 9.66
CA LYS A 112 0.24 -5.39 9.58
C LYS A 112 -0.30 -5.65 8.19
N GLY A 113 0.35 -5.15 7.14
CA GLY A 113 -0.03 -5.43 5.76
C GLY A 113 0.08 -6.92 5.41
N ILE A 114 1.18 -7.58 5.80
CA ILE A 114 1.41 -9.00 5.56
C ILE A 114 0.38 -9.87 6.30
N ASP A 115 0.07 -9.55 7.56
CA ASP A 115 -0.90 -10.31 8.35
C ASP A 115 -2.35 -10.12 7.89
N PHE A 116 -2.72 -8.90 7.47
CA PHE A 116 -4.03 -8.65 6.88
C PHE A 116 -4.26 -9.51 5.63
N ASN A 117 -3.23 -9.66 4.80
CA ASN A 117 -3.28 -10.48 3.60
C ASN A 117 -3.44 -11.98 3.90
N LYS A 118 -2.71 -12.52 4.89
CA LYS A 118 -2.91 -13.91 5.34
C LYS A 118 -4.33 -14.15 5.84
N GLY A 119 -4.92 -13.17 6.54
CA GLY A 119 -6.30 -13.24 7.00
C GLY A 119 -7.31 -13.33 5.85
N ILE A 120 -7.09 -12.58 4.77
CA ILE A 120 -7.92 -12.67 3.54
C ILE A 120 -7.79 -14.06 2.91
N GLU A 121 -6.58 -14.56 2.72
CA GLU A 121 -6.33 -15.86 2.08
C GLU A 121 -7.00 -17.02 2.85
N ILE A 122 -6.91 -17.01 4.18
CA ILE A 122 -7.56 -18.01 5.04
C ILE A 122 -9.10 -17.90 4.93
N ASN A 123 -9.64 -16.68 4.85
CA ASN A 123 -11.08 -16.46 4.76
C ASN A 123 -11.64 -16.78 3.36
N SER A 124 -10.88 -16.52 2.28
CA SER A 124 -11.29 -16.90 0.92
C SER A 124 -11.27 -18.41 0.70
N ASN A 125 -10.40 -19.12 1.41
CA ASN A 125 -10.37 -20.60 1.41
C ASN A 125 -11.50 -21.22 2.25
N ASN A 126 -12.28 -20.39 2.97
CA ASN A 126 -13.47 -20.78 3.73
C ASN A 126 -14.70 -20.11 3.09
N ASP A 127 -15.31 -20.79 2.11
CA ASP A 127 -16.44 -20.43 1.21
C ASP A 127 -17.65 -19.62 1.77
N TYR A 128 -17.72 -19.31 3.06
CA TYR A 128 -18.89 -18.68 3.69
C TYR A 128 -18.98 -17.15 3.49
N ILE A 129 -17.86 -16.43 3.36
CA ILE A 129 -17.87 -14.95 3.32
C ILE A 129 -18.06 -14.42 1.89
N LEU A 130 -17.66 -15.19 0.87
CA LEU A 130 -17.77 -14.78 -0.55
C LEU A 130 -19.22 -14.61 -1.01
N LYS A 131 -20.16 -15.42 -0.48
CA LYS A 131 -21.59 -15.33 -0.81
C LYS A 131 -22.27 -14.02 -0.39
N GLU A 132 -21.83 -13.37 0.69
CA GLU A 132 -22.38 -12.06 1.09
C GLU A 132 -21.77 -10.89 0.32
N SER A 133 -20.54 -11.05 -0.19
CA SER A 133 -19.83 -9.99 -0.92
C SER A 133 -20.28 -9.80 -2.38
N GLY A 134 -21.12 -10.70 -2.91
CA GLY A 134 -21.71 -10.57 -4.26
C GLY A 134 -20.72 -10.77 -5.41
N ILE A 135 -19.51 -11.29 -5.15
CA ILE A 135 -18.51 -11.54 -6.18
C ILE A 135 -18.61 -13.01 -6.60
N ASP A 136 -19.10 -13.25 -7.82
CA ASP A 136 -19.20 -14.59 -8.42
C ASP A 136 -17.83 -15.00 -8.98
N PHE A 137 -17.17 -15.95 -8.33
CA PHE A 137 -15.93 -16.57 -8.81
C PHE A 137 -16.21 -18.04 -9.18
N ASN A 138 -16.62 -18.25 -10.43
CA ASN A 138 -16.76 -19.58 -11.03
C ASN A 138 -15.50 -20.05 -11.77
N ASP A 139 -14.34 -19.48 -11.44
CA ASP A 139 -13.06 -19.88 -12.04
C ASP A 139 -12.05 -20.15 -10.92
N SER A 140 -11.67 -21.42 -10.77
CA SER A 140 -10.77 -21.98 -9.75
C SER A 140 -9.30 -21.57 -9.94
N SER A 141 -9.07 -20.43 -10.60
CA SER A 141 -7.79 -19.71 -10.68
C SER A 141 -7.74 -18.51 -9.72
N ALA A 142 -8.85 -18.17 -9.05
CA ALA A 142 -8.94 -17.05 -8.11
C ALA A 142 -8.80 -17.50 -6.64
N ILE A 143 -7.70 -18.18 -6.28
CA ILE A 143 -7.18 -17.98 -4.92
C ILE A 143 -6.56 -16.58 -4.97
N VAL A 144 -7.25 -15.60 -4.43
CA VAL A 144 -6.72 -14.24 -4.26
C VAL A 144 -5.65 -14.30 -3.16
N VAL A 145 -4.50 -14.89 -3.48
CA VAL A 145 -3.27 -14.61 -2.77
C VAL A 145 -2.85 -13.23 -3.29
N ILE A 146 -3.11 -12.15 -2.55
CA ILE A 146 -2.50 -10.85 -2.85
C ILE A 146 -1.04 -10.93 -2.38
N ASN A 147 -0.29 -11.80 -3.04
CA ASN A 147 1.11 -12.08 -2.83
C ASN A 147 1.92 -10.95 -3.47
N ASP A 148 1.94 -9.76 -2.83
CA ASP A 148 2.68 -8.62 -3.37
C ASP A 148 4.18 -8.83 -3.09
N SER A 149 4.91 -9.37 -4.07
CA SER A 149 6.37 -9.51 -3.98
C SER A 149 7.08 -8.20 -3.61
N SER A 150 6.48 -7.04 -3.91
CA SER A 150 7.02 -5.72 -3.58
C SER A 150 6.98 -5.44 -2.08
N ILE A 151 5.90 -5.81 -1.38
CA ILE A 151 5.81 -5.59 0.08
C ILE A 151 6.81 -6.49 0.81
N LEU A 152 7.00 -7.74 0.36
CA LEU A 152 7.99 -8.64 0.94
C LEU A 152 9.42 -8.16 0.70
N ASN A 153 9.71 -7.68 -0.52
CA ASN A 153 10.98 -7.04 -0.82
C ASN A 153 11.22 -5.82 0.09
N ASN A 154 10.26 -4.90 0.19
CA ASN A 154 10.42 -3.69 1.00
C ASN A 154 10.55 -4.01 2.50
N TYR A 155 9.84 -5.04 2.98
CA TYR A 155 10.00 -5.54 4.34
C TYR A 155 11.40 -6.13 4.57
N GLY A 156 11.94 -6.88 3.60
CA GLY A 156 13.33 -7.33 3.61
C GLY A 156 14.33 -6.17 3.68
N VAL A 157 14.12 -5.11 2.90
CA VAL A 157 14.95 -3.88 2.96
C VAL A 157 14.90 -3.25 4.36
N VAL A 158 13.71 -3.16 4.96
CA VAL A 158 13.55 -2.64 6.33
C VAL A 158 14.30 -3.51 7.34
N LEU A 159 14.13 -4.83 7.27
CA LEU A 159 14.83 -5.78 8.15
C LEU A 159 16.35 -5.65 8.04
N ALA A 160 16.89 -5.49 6.82
CA ALA A 160 18.32 -5.30 6.60
C ALA A 160 18.82 -4.00 7.27
N ASN A 161 18.07 -2.90 7.14
CA ASN A 161 18.40 -1.63 7.80
C ASN A 161 18.26 -1.68 9.33
N LEU A 162 17.47 -2.62 9.86
CA LEU A 162 17.37 -2.93 11.29
C LEU A 162 18.40 -3.98 11.75
N ASN A 163 19.40 -4.30 10.92
CA ASN A 163 20.45 -5.30 11.18
C ASN A 163 19.92 -6.73 11.43
N ARG A 164 18.75 -7.05 10.88
CA ARG A 164 18.12 -8.39 10.94
C ARG A 164 18.38 -9.14 9.63
N ILE A 165 19.65 -9.39 9.36
CA ILE A 165 20.16 -9.82 8.05
C ILE A 165 19.57 -11.17 7.58
N GLU A 166 19.55 -12.19 8.45
CA GLU A 166 19.00 -13.51 8.12
C GLU A 166 17.48 -13.45 7.80
N GLU A 167 16.75 -12.59 8.51
CA GLU A 167 15.34 -12.41 8.25
C GLU A 167 15.10 -11.65 6.94
N ALA A 168 15.89 -10.62 6.67
CA ALA A 168 15.86 -9.89 5.41
C ALA A 168 16.04 -10.83 4.21
N LYS A 169 17.05 -11.71 4.29
CA LYS A 169 17.32 -12.74 3.28
C LYS A 169 16.08 -13.59 2.99
N LYS A 170 15.46 -14.15 4.04
CA LYS A 170 14.24 -14.97 3.92
C LYS A 170 13.11 -14.23 3.22
N TYR A 171 12.96 -12.92 3.46
CA TYR A 171 11.89 -12.15 2.83
C TYR A 171 12.19 -11.77 1.38
N PHE A 172 13.46 -11.58 0.99
CA PHE A 172 13.84 -11.49 -0.42
C PHE A 172 13.60 -12.80 -1.17
N GLU A 173 13.96 -13.94 -0.57
CA GLU A 173 13.70 -15.26 -1.13
C GLU A 173 12.20 -15.49 -1.34
N LYS A 174 11.37 -15.21 -0.33
CA LYS A 174 9.91 -15.26 -0.47
C LYS A 174 9.39 -14.33 -1.56
N ALA A 175 9.92 -13.12 -1.69
CA ALA A 175 9.52 -12.21 -2.77
C ALA A 175 9.79 -12.83 -4.15
N LEU A 176 10.90 -13.57 -4.31
CA LEU A 176 11.28 -14.26 -5.54
C LEU A 176 10.52 -15.56 -5.77
N GLU A 177 10.13 -16.29 -4.72
CA GLU A 177 9.22 -17.44 -4.84
C GLU A 177 7.87 -17.02 -5.46
N ILE A 178 7.41 -15.82 -5.09
CA ILE A 178 6.15 -15.25 -5.58
C ILE A 178 6.31 -14.69 -7.00
N ASN A 179 7.36 -13.89 -7.20
CA ASN A 179 7.66 -13.27 -8.46
C ASN A 179 9.16 -13.42 -8.76
N PRO A 180 9.53 -14.47 -9.52
CA PRO A 180 10.92 -14.70 -9.92
C PRO A 180 11.55 -13.55 -10.73
N ASN A 181 10.73 -12.68 -11.32
CA ASN A 181 11.16 -11.51 -12.09
C ASN A 181 11.24 -10.23 -11.25
N ASN A 182 11.13 -10.29 -9.92
CA ASN A 182 11.34 -9.13 -9.06
C ASN A 182 12.84 -8.77 -9.00
N GLU A 183 13.27 -7.91 -9.92
CA GLU A 183 14.66 -7.48 -10.05
C GLU A 183 15.20 -6.86 -8.75
N MET A 184 14.39 -6.04 -8.07
CA MET A 184 14.78 -5.44 -6.79
C MET A 184 15.07 -6.48 -5.72
N ALA A 185 14.22 -7.49 -5.58
CA ALA A 185 14.43 -8.57 -4.61
C ALA A 185 15.68 -9.40 -4.93
N LYS A 186 15.93 -9.66 -6.22
CA LYS A 186 17.11 -10.36 -6.69
C LYS A 186 18.39 -9.58 -6.39
N ASP A 187 18.42 -8.29 -6.68
CA ASP A 187 19.57 -7.42 -6.42
C ASP A 187 19.84 -7.29 -4.92
N ASN A 188 18.78 -7.09 -4.12
CA ASN A 188 18.90 -7.03 -2.67
C ASN A 188 19.45 -8.34 -2.08
N LEU A 189 18.98 -9.49 -2.55
CA LEU A 189 19.47 -10.79 -2.11
C LEU A 189 20.94 -11.01 -2.49
N ASN A 190 21.35 -10.64 -3.71
CA ASN A 190 22.74 -10.75 -4.17
C ASN A 190 23.69 -9.87 -3.35
N ASN A 191 23.28 -8.63 -3.07
CA ASN A 191 24.05 -7.69 -2.25
C ASN A 191 24.23 -8.23 -0.82
N LEU A 192 23.18 -8.79 -0.24
CA LEU A 192 23.20 -9.32 1.11
C LEU A 192 24.06 -10.59 1.22
N ASN A 193 23.98 -11.51 0.24
CA ASN A 193 24.86 -12.69 0.20
C ASN A 193 26.34 -12.29 0.07
N SER A 194 26.65 -11.29 -0.77
CA SER A 194 28.01 -10.78 -0.94
C SER A 194 28.58 -10.21 0.37
N TYR A 195 27.74 -9.53 1.16
CA TYR A 195 28.11 -9.04 2.49
C TYR A 195 28.44 -10.18 3.46
N LEU A 196 27.59 -11.22 3.51
CA LEU A 196 27.78 -12.39 4.39
C LEU A 196 29.03 -13.19 4.02
N ASP A 197 29.34 -13.33 2.73
CA ASP A 197 30.54 -14.04 2.27
C ASP A 197 31.82 -13.34 2.75
N ILE A 198 31.85 -12.00 2.72
CA ILE A 198 32.98 -11.20 3.23
C ILE A 198 33.12 -11.35 4.75
N GLU A 199 32.01 -11.27 5.49
CA GLU A 199 32.02 -11.37 6.95
C GLU A 199 32.54 -12.75 7.42
N ASN A 200 32.10 -13.82 6.75
CA ASN A 200 32.57 -15.18 7.02
C ASN A 200 34.08 -15.36 6.75
N LEU A 201 34.64 -14.68 5.75
CA LEU A 201 36.08 -14.70 5.45
C LEU A 201 36.92 -13.98 6.52
N HIS A 202 36.34 -13.00 7.22
CA HIS A 202 37.02 -12.26 8.30
C HIS A 202 36.99 -12.99 9.63
N ILE A 203 35.96 -13.80 9.90
CA ILE A 203 35.84 -14.58 11.14
C ILE A 203 36.77 -15.81 11.15
N GLN A 204 37.18 -16.30 9.98
CA GLN A 204 38.03 -17.50 9.85
C GLN A 204 39.55 -17.22 9.84
N LYS A 205 39.99 -15.97 10.08
CA LYS A 205 41.41 -15.59 10.18
C LYS A 205 41.78 -15.20 11.61
#